data_AF-A0A7Z9R481-F1
#
_entry.id   AF-A0A7Z9R481-F1
#
_cell.length_a   1.000
_cell.length_b   1.000
_cell.length_c   1.000
_cell.angle_alpha   90.00
_cell.angle_beta   90.00
_cell.angle_gamma   90.00
#
_symmetry.space_group_name_H-M   'P 1'
#
loop_
_entity.id
_entity.type
_entity.pdbx_description
1 polymer ?
#
loop_
_entity_poly.entity_id
_entity_poly.type
_entity_poly.pdbx_seq_one_letter_code
_entity_poly.pdbx_strand_id
1 'polypeptide(L)'
;QWRFSSVDEIEPELIKAYIDEAINNQQAGKTIKPAKNKPLIIPELLADVLVKKPKLKDCFRQFSLSKQREFADYLVQAKKEATKIRRLAKIEALILAKIGLNDKYK
;
A
#
# COMPACT_ATOMS: atom_id res chain seq x y z
N GLN A 1 15.52 -5.61 -14.14
CA GLN A 1 14.63 -5.38 -15.30
C GLN A 1 15.48 -5.57 -16.54
N TRP A 2 15.08 -6.48 -17.42
CA TRP A 2 15.76 -6.67 -18.71
C TRP A 2 15.37 -5.51 -19.63
N ARG A 3 16.37 -4.90 -20.28
CA ARG A 3 16.21 -3.81 -21.22
C ARG A 3 17.09 -4.16 -22.41
N PHE A 4 16.46 -4.40 -23.56
CA PHE A 4 17.16 -4.65 -24.81
C PHE A 4 17.11 -3.36 -25.65
N SER A 5 18.23 -2.98 -26.24
CA SER A 5 18.35 -1.84 -27.15
C SER A 5 18.41 -2.26 -28.63
N SER A 6 18.70 -3.53 -28.89
CA SER A 6 18.78 -4.10 -30.24
C SER A 6 18.40 -5.58 -30.24
N VAL A 7 18.10 -6.13 -31.43
CA VAL A 7 17.70 -7.54 -31.58
C VAL A 7 18.88 -8.50 -31.37
N ASP A 8 20.10 -8.05 -31.67
CA ASP A 8 21.33 -8.84 -31.50
C ASP A 8 21.71 -9.07 -30.03
N GLU A 9 21.16 -8.27 -29.10
CA GLU A 9 21.32 -8.44 -27.64
C GLU A 9 20.37 -9.50 -27.05
N ILE A 10 19.42 -9.99 -27.85
CA ILE A 10 18.43 -10.97 -27.39
C ILE A 10 19.06 -12.36 -27.50
N GLU A 11 19.46 -12.93 -26.38
CA GLU A 11 19.89 -14.33 -26.29
C GLU A 11 18.67 -15.26 -26.15
N PRO A 12 18.19 -15.92 -27.23
CA PRO A 12 16.88 -16.59 -27.22
C PRO A 12 16.87 -17.82 -26.31
N GLU A 13 18.00 -18.51 -26.19
CA GLU A 13 18.18 -19.68 -25.34
C GLU A 13 18.01 -19.31 -23.85
N LEU A 14 18.57 -18.17 -23.45
CA LEU A 14 18.49 -17.68 -22.08
C LEU A 14 17.06 -17.23 -21.74
N ILE A 15 16.38 -16.54 -22.65
CA ILE A 15 14.97 -16.17 -22.47
C ILE A 15 14.08 -17.41 -22.35
N LYS A 16 14.31 -18.42 -23.20
CA LYS A 16 13.57 -19.69 -23.13
C LYS A 16 13.77 -20.38 -21.79
N ALA A 17 14.99 -20.43 -21.28
CA ALA A 17 15.27 -21.00 -19.95
C ALA A 17 14.49 -20.28 -18.84
N TYR A 18 14.39 -18.94 -18.89
CA TYR A 18 13.59 -18.17 -17.92
C TYR A 18 12.08 -18.38 -18.08
N ILE A 19 11.58 -18.55 -19.30
CA ILE A 19 10.16 -18.89 -19.55
C ILE A 19 9.85 -20.27 -18.97
N ASP A 20 10.70 -21.26 -19.23
CA ASP A 20 10.54 -22.62 -18.72
C ASP A 20 10.64 -22.64 -17.18
N GLU A 21 11.56 -21.86 -16.60
CA GLU A 21 11.64 -21.66 -15.15
C GLU A 21 10.36 -21.01 -14.59
N ALA A 22 9.80 -20.01 -15.26
CA ALA A 22 8.56 -19.36 -14.85
C ALA A 22 7.36 -20.33 -14.90
N ILE A 23 7.26 -21.15 -15.95
CA ILE A 23 6.25 -22.21 -16.08
C ILE A 23 6.39 -23.23 -14.95
N ASN A 24 7.62 -23.69 -14.69
CA ASN A 24 7.91 -24.64 -13.61
C ASN A 24 7.59 -24.04 -12.23
N ASN A 25 7.91 -22.76 -12.00
CA ASN A 25 7.58 -22.07 -10.75
C ASN A 25 6.06 -21.91 -10.56
N GLN A 26 5.31 -21.67 -11.64
CA GLN A 26 3.85 -21.61 -11.64
C GLN A 26 3.23 -22.98 -11.36
N GLN A 27 3.71 -24.04 -12.03
CA GLN A 27 3.27 -25.43 -11.81
C GLN A 27 3.61 -25.91 -10.39
N ALA A 28 4.78 -25.55 -9.86
CA ALA A 28 5.21 -25.84 -8.50
C ALA A 28 4.50 -24.99 -7.42
N GLY A 29 3.58 -24.10 -7.82
CA GLY A 29 2.80 -23.29 -6.89
C GLY A 29 3.63 -22.33 -6.05
N LYS A 30 4.85 -21.97 -6.50
CA LYS A 30 5.75 -21.00 -5.85
C LYS A 30 5.26 -19.55 -6.02
N THR A 31 3.96 -19.35 -5.99
CA THR A 31 3.37 -18.02 -5.95
C THR A 31 3.62 -17.44 -4.56
N ILE A 32 4.32 -16.31 -4.48
CA ILE A 32 4.41 -15.55 -3.24
C ILE A 32 3.01 -15.04 -2.92
N LYS A 33 2.27 -15.79 -2.09
CA LYS A 33 0.98 -15.34 -1.59
C LYS A 33 1.24 -14.16 -0.66
N PRO A 34 0.71 -12.96 -0.93
CA PRO A 34 0.85 -11.85 0.01
C PRO A 34 0.28 -12.29 1.35
N ALA A 35 1.04 -12.08 2.43
CA ALA A 35 0.61 -12.42 3.78
C ALA A 35 -0.72 -11.70 4.07
N LYS A 36 -1.83 -12.46 4.02
CA LYS A 36 -3.18 -11.90 4.00
C LYS A 36 -3.54 -11.17 5.30
N ASN A 37 -2.80 -11.40 6.38
CA ASN A 37 -3.15 -10.99 7.74
C ASN A 37 -2.04 -10.19 8.46
N LYS A 38 -1.36 -9.25 7.80
CA LYS A 38 -0.53 -8.30 8.57
C LYS A 38 -1.44 -7.45 9.47
N PRO A 39 -1.19 -7.35 10.79
CA PRO A 39 -2.00 -6.49 11.66
C PRO A 39 -1.91 -5.04 11.18
N LEU A 40 -3.00 -4.27 11.33
CA LEU A 40 -2.96 -2.84 11.10
C LEU A 40 -2.16 -2.19 12.22
N ILE A 41 -1.07 -1.52 11.85
CA ILE A 41 -0.26 -0.72 12.78
C ILE A 41 -0.76 0.71 12.66
N ILE A 42 -1.42 1.22 13.70
CA ILE A 42 -1.90 2.60 13.76
C ILE A 42 -0.82 3.44 14.45
N PRO A 43 -0.29 4.50 13.82
CA PRO A 43 0.67 5.40 14.44
C PRO A 43 0.05 6.13 15.63
N GLU A 44 0.85 6.42 16.67
CA GLU A 44 0.39 7.13 17.88
C GLU A 44 -0.36 8.42 17.55
N LEU A 45 0.17 9.21 16.61
CA LEU A 45 -0.45 10.46 16.15
C LEU A 45 -1.89 10.26 15.65
N LEU A 46 -2.16 9.17 14.93
CA LEU A 46 -3.51 8.85 14.46
C LEU A 46 -4.37 8.30 15.59
N ALA A 47 -3.81 7.43 16.44
CA ALA A 47 -4.51 6.86 17.58
C ALA A 47 -5.03 7.95 18.53
N ASP A 48 -4.22 8.95 18.84
CA ASP A 48 -4.58 10.08 19.70
C ASP A 48 -5.78 10.86 19.16
N VAL A 49 -5.80 11.14 17.86
CA VAL A 49 -6.92 11.85 17.23
C VAL A 49 -8.18 10.99 17.23
N LEU A 50 -8.07 9.69 16.94
CA LEU A 50 -9.22 8.78 16.96
C LEU A 50 -9.81 8.64 18.37
N VAL A 51 -8.99 8.72 19.43
CA VAL A 51 -9.47 8.76 20.82
C VAL A 51 -10.18 10.08 21.11
N LYS A 52 -9.60 11.21 20.70
CA LYS A 52 -10.16 12.55 20.95
C LYS A 52 -11.45 12.84 20.14
N LYS A 53 -11.65 12.17 18.99
CA LYS A 53 -12.75 12.42 18.07
C LYS A 53 -13.54 11.12 17.77
N PRO A 54 -14.55 10.77 18.57
CA PRO A 54 -15.34 9.54 18.40
C PRO A 54 -15.95 9.41 17.00
N LYS A 55 -16.53 10.48 16.47
CA LYS A 55 -17.10 10.50 15.11
C LYS A 55 -16.08 10.16 14.03
N LEU A 56 -14.85 10.68 14.16
CA LEU A 56 -13.77 10.35 13.24
C LEU A 56 -13.39 8.87 13.33
N LYS A 57 -13.33 8.32 14.55
CA LYS A 57 -13.05 6.90 14.79
C LYS A 57 -14.10 5.98 14.18
N ASP A 58 -15.37 6.34 14.28
CA ASP A 58 -16.44 5.56 13.67
C ASP A 58 -16.35 5.57 12.14
N CYS A 59 -16.11 6.75 11.54
CA CYS A 59 -15.85 6.86 10.11
C CYS A 59 -14.59 6.07 9.68
N PHE A 60 -13.50 6.15 10.45
CA PHE A 60 -12.26 5.42 10.19
C PHE A 60 -12.48 3.90 10.17
N ARG A 61 -13.24 3.39 11.14
CA ARG A 61 -13.56 1.95 11.26
C ARG A 61 -14.45 1.42 10.14
N GLN A 62 -15.23 2.28 9.48
CA GLN A 62 -16.06 1.91 8.33
C GLN A 62 -15.24 1.65 7.06
N PHE A 63 -14.01 2.17 6.97
CA PHE A 63 -13.14 1.90 5.84
C PHE A 63 -12.61 0.46 5.86
N SER A 64 -12.33 -0.10 4.69
CA SER A 64 -11.66 -1.40 4.60
C SER A 64 -10.26 -1.35 5.21
N LEU A 65 -9.75 -2.50 5.65
CA LEU A 65 -8.42 -2.61 6.25
C LEU A 65 -7.31 -2.05 5.34
N SER A 66 -7.45 -2.17 4.02
CA SER A 66 -6.52 -1.56 3.05
C SER A 66 -6.51 -0.04 3.17
N LYS A 67 -7.68 0.60 3.16
CA LYS A 67 -7.79 2.06 3.26
C LYS A 67 -7.30 2.57 4.62
N GLN A 68 -7.60 1.83 5.70
CA GLN A 68 -7.07 2.14 7.03
C GLN A 68 -5.54 2.10 7.06
N ARG A 69 -4.90 1.11 6.40
CA ARG A 69 -3.44 1.05 6.23
C ARG A 69 -2.90 2.21 5.41
N GLU A 70 -3.57 2.57 4.31
CA GLU A 70 -3.15 3.71 3.48
C GLU A 70 -3.07 5.02 4.29
N PHE A 71 -4.05 5.28 5.15
CA PHE A 71 -4.02 6.45 6.04
C PHE A 71 -2.87 6.39 7.06
N ALA A 72 -2.65 5.21 7.68
CA ALA A 72 -1.56 4.99 8.61
C ALA A 72 -0.18 5.18 7.94
N ASP A 73 0.05 4.53 6.80
CA ASP A 73 1.29 4.60 6.04
C ASP A 73 1.57 6.03 5.55
N TYR A 74 0.53 6.77 5.15
CA TYR A 74 0.66 8.17 4.76
C TYR A 74 1.19 9.04 5.89
N LEU A 75 0.88 8.75 7.15
CA LEU A 75 1.47 9.46 8.29
C LEU A 75 2.90 8.99 8.58
N VAL A 76 3.15 7.68 8.59
CA VAL A 76 4.48 7.10 8.87
C VAL A 76 5.54 7.61 7.90
N GLN A 77 5.19 7.75 6.63
CA GLN A 77 6.09 8.25 5.59
C GLN A 77 6.56 9.71 5.81
N ALA A 78 5.86 10.50 6.64
CA ALA A 78 6.26 11.87 6.92
C ALA A 78 7.30 11.94 8.05
N LYS A 79 8.54 12.27 7.69
CA LYS A 79 9.65 12.41 8.65
C LYS A 79 9.60 13.71 9.48
N LYS A 80 9.11 14.80 8.90
CA LYS A 80 9.08 16.13 9.56
C LYS A 80 7.76 16.35 10.31
N GLU A 81 7.84 16.88 11.53
CA GLU A 81 6.69 17.21 12.41
C GLU A 81 5.61 18.03 11.68
N ALA A 82 6.01 19.14 11.04
CA ALA A 82 5.10 20.00 10.29
C ALA A 82 4.37 19.27 9.14
N THR A 83 5.04 18.29 8.52
CA THR A 83 4.42 17.47 7.47
C THR A 83 3.42 16.48 8.06
N LYS A 84 3.74 15.87 9.22
CA LYS A 84 2.81 14.98 9.93
C LYS A 84 1.51 15.70 10.27
N ILE A 85 1.60 16.92 10.84
CA ILE A 85 0.42 17.74 11.18
C ILE A 85 -0.42 18.05 9.93
N ARG A 86 0.21 18.49 8.84
CA ARG A 86 -0.51 18.78 7.58
C ARG A 86 -1.19 17.53 7.00
N ARG A 87 -0.50 16.39 7.02
CA ARG A 87 -1.06 15.11 6.54
C ARG A 87 -2.21 14.64 7.41
N LEU A 88 -2.09 14.79 8.74
CA LEU A 88 -3.14 14.48 9.71
C LEU A 88 -4.41 15.29 9.43
N ALA A 89 -4.29 16.62 9.33
CA ALA A 89 -5.43 17.49 9.00
C ALA A 89 -6.11 17.09 7.68
N LYS A 90 -5.32 16.71 6.66
CA LYS A 90 -5.85 16.23 5.38
C LYS A 90 -6.64 14.93 5.52
N ILE A 91 -6.08 13.92 6.18
CA ILE A 91 -6.77 12.63 6.31
C ILE A 91 -8.00 12.74 7.21
N GLU A 92 -7.99 13.60 8.22
CA GLU A 92 -9.17 13.86 9.05
C GLU A 92 -10.36 14.34 8.20
N ALA A 93 -10.12 15.33 7.34
CA ALA A 93 -11.15 15.85 6.43
C ALA A 93 -11.68 14.75 5.49
N LEU A 94 -10.79 13.91 4.95
CA LEU A 94 -11.15 12.81 4.05
C LEU A 94 -11.96 11.72 4.76
N ILE A 95 -11.53 11.31 5.96
CA ILE A 95 -12.21 10.29 6.76
C ILE A 95 -13.61 10.75 7.13
N LEU A 96 -13.78 12.02 7.55
CA LEU A 96 -15.10 12.58 7.86
C LEU A 96 -16.00 12.68 6.62
N ALA A 97 -15.43 12.95 5.46
CA ALA A 97 -16.15 12.93 4.18
C ALA A 97 -16.40 11.50 3.66
N LYS A 98 -15.92 10.46 4.35
CA LYS A 98 -15.95 9.05 3.91
C LYS A 98 -15.25 8.81 2.56
N ILE A 99 -14.24 9.63 2.24
CA ILE A 99 -13.43 9.52 1.02
C ILE A 99 -12.09 8.88 1.38
N GLY A 100 -11.71 7.82 0.67
CA GLY A 100 -10.40 7.19 0.80
C GLY A 100 -9.28 8.08 0.25
N LEU A 101 -8.07 7.94 0.80
CA LEU A 101 -6.91 8.76 0.42
C LEU A 101 -6.63 8.76 -1.09
N ASN A 102 -6.83 7.60 -1.73
CA ASN A 102 -6.56 7.36 -3.14
C ASN A 102 -7.83 7.03 -3.94
N ASP A 103 -9.02 7.37 -3.44
CA ASP A 103 -10.29 7.00 -4.10
C ASP A 103 -10.47 7.68 -5.47
N LYS A 104 -9.70 8.73 -5.79
CA LYS A 104 -9.68 9.35 -7.12
C LYS A 104 -8.96 8.54 -8.20
N TYR A 105 -8.23 7.49 -7.83
CA TYR A 105 -7.36 6.73 -8.74
C TYR A 105 -7.84 5.28 -8.93
N LYS A 106 -9.10 4.99 -8.63
CA LYS A 106 -9.74 3.68 -8.82
C LYS A 106 -10.93 3.76 -9.77
#